data_AF-A0A3C0C846-F1
#
_entry.id   AF-A0A3C0C846-F1
#
_cell.length_a   1.000
_cell.length_b   1.000
_cell.length_c   1.000
_cell.angle_alpha   90.00
_cell.angle_beta   90.00
_cell.angle_gamma   90.00
#
_symmetry.space_group_name_H-M   'P 1'
#
loop_
_entity.id
_entity.type
_entity.pdbx_description
1 polymer ?
#
loop_
_entity_poly.entity_id
_entity_poly.type
_entity_poly.pdbx_seq_one_letter_code
_entity_poly.pdbx_strand_id
1 'polypeptide(L)'
;MDKLEKFWRDAPAGYTVCAETGVTKNMVLNAIIDGAKDLDALRKAVHLCRDDSCSAKNPSGRGCSENAEVLLSIYAPIFEFMKEGHSHDHGSDCGSKSSGSCGSCKLCE
;
A
#
# COMPACT_ATOMS: atom_id res chain seq x y z
N MET A 1 0.13 16.68 -10.16
CA MET A 1 -0.58 15.51 -9.61
C MET A 1 -1.80 15.25 -10.46
N ASP A 2 -2.00 13.99 -10.82
CA ASP A 2 -3.23 13.56 -11.47
C ASP A 2 -4.44 13.72 -10.52
N LYS A 3 -5.63 14.03 -11.05
CA LYS A 3 -6.84 14.25 -10.23
C LYS A 3 -7.24 12.99 -9.46
N LEU A 4 -7.07 11.82 -10.08
CA LEU A 4 -7.39 10.52 -9.50
C LEU A 4 -6.40 10.16 -8.39
N GLU A 5 -5.12 10.49 -8.59
CA GLU A 5 -4.08 10.31 -7.56
C GLU A 5 -4.41 11.13 -6.30
N LYS A 6 -4.74 12.42 -6.45
CA LYS A 6 -5.13 13.27 -5.32
C LYS A 6 -6.36 12.72 -4.61
N PHE A 7 -7.40 12.35 -5.38
CA PHE A 7 -8.59 11.72 -4.83
C PHE A 7 -8.26 10.50 -3.98
N TRP A 8 -7.40 9.60 -4.46
CA TRP A 8 -7.04 8.40 -3.71
C TRP A 8 -6.16 8.67 -2.50
N ARG A 9 -5.32 9.71 -2.51
CA ARG A 9 -4.58 10.17 -1.32
C ARG A 9 -5.53 10.66 -0.24
N ASP A 10 -6.53 11.45 -0.61
CA ASP A 10 -7.48 12.09 0.31
C ASP A 10 -8.60 11.15 0.78
N ALA A 11 -8.91 10.10 0.01
CA ALA A 11 -9.98 9.15 0.32
C ALA A 11 -9.72 8.36 1.63
N PRO A 12 -10.74 8.14 2.48
CA PRO A 12 -10.59 7.34 3.70
C PRO A 12 -10.35 5.86 3.39
N ALA A 13 -9.82 5.10 4.35
CA ALA A 13 -9.50 3.68 4.15
C ALA A 13 -10.72 2.81 3.77
N GLY A 14 -11.92 3.16 4.25
CA GLY A 14 -13.16 2.44 3.91
C GLY A 14 -13.73 2.76 2.53
N TYR A 15 -13.11 3.64 1.73
CA TYR A 15 -13.67 4.06 0.46
C TYR A 15 -13.64 2.94 -0.58
N THR A 16 -14.74 2.78 -1.31
CA THR A 16 -14.92 1.69 -2.28
C THR A 16 -14.04 1.88 -3.52
N VAL A 17 -13.24 0.87 -3.84
CA VAL A 17 -12.40 0.76 -5.04
C VAL A 17 -13.14 0.04 -6.16
N CYS A 18 -13.94 -0.98 -5.82
CA CYS A 18 -14.80 -1.72 -6.75
C CYS A 18 -16.21 -1.87 -6.17
N ALA A 19 -17.19 -1.20 -6.78
CA ALA A 19 -18.58 -1.25 -6.35
C ALA A 19 -19.23 -2.63 -6.57
N GLU A 20 -18.75 -3.43 -7.52
CA GLU A 20 -19.31 -4.75 -7.83
C GLU A 20 -18.93 -5.80 -6.79
N THR A 21 -17.71 -5.70 -6.24
CA THR A 21 -17.17 -6.71 -5.31
C THR A 21 -17.07 -6.22 -3.88
N GLY A 22 -17.28 -4.92 -3.65
CA GLY A 22 -17.16 -4.30 -2.34
C GLY A 22 -15.71 -4.10 -1.87
N VAL A 23 -14.71 -4.29 -2.74
CA VAL A 23 -13.31 -4.04 -2.40
C VAL A 23 -13.13 -2.58 -2.01
N THR A 24 -12.49 -2.35 -0.85
CA THR A 24 -12.20 -1.02 -0.29
C THR A 24 -10.73 -0.66 -0.43
N LYS A 25 -10.41 0.63 -0.24
CA LYS A 25 -9.03 1.13 -0.21
C LYS A 25 -8.18 0.35 0.80
N ASN A 26 -8.69 0.10 2.01
CA ASN A 26 -7.98 -0.64 3.05
C ASN A 26 -7.57 -2.05 2.61
N MET A 27 -8.46 -2.76 1.90
CA MET A 27 -8.17 -4.09 1.39
C MET A 27 -7.03 -4.06 0.36
N VAL A 28 -7.05 -3.08 -0.54
CA VAL A 28 -5.95 -2.88 -1.52
C VAL A 28 -4.65 -2.52 -0.82
N LEU A 29 -4.67 -1.61 0.16
CA LEU A 29 -3.48 -1.22 0.91
C LEU A 29 -2.87 -2.40 1.67
N ASN A 30 -3.70 -3.23 2.31
CA ASN A 30 -3.21 -4.45 2.98
C ASN A 30 -2.56 -5.41 1.99
N ALA A 31 -3.15 -5.61 0.80
CA ALA A 31 -2.52 -6.44 -0.23
C ALA A 31 -1.16 -5.89 -0.69
N ILE A 32 -1.00 -4.57 -0.78
CA ILE A 32 0.28 -3.92 -1.09
C ILE A 32 1.30 -4.17 0.03
N ILE A 33 0.88 -4.00 1.30
CA ILE A 33 1.71 -4.30 2.48
C ILE A 33 2.17 -5.76 2.47
N ASP A 34 1.29 -6.68 2.10
CA ASP A 34 1.57 -8.11 1.98
C ASP A 34 2.46 -8.47 0.78
N GLY A 35 2.77 -7.49 -0.08
CA GLY A 35 3.74 -7.61 -1.16
C GLY A 35 3.16 -7.64 -2.57
N ALA A 36 1.91 -7.25 -2.79
CA ALA A 36 1.38 -7.05 -4.13
C ALA A 36 2.05 -5.82 -4.79
N LYS A 37 2.76 -6.05 -5.90
CA LYS A 37 3.53 -5.02 -6.62
C LYS A 37 2.95 -4.61 -7.97
N ASP A 38 1.93 -5.33 -8.43
CA ASP A 38 1.28 -5.09 -9.72
C ASP A 38 -0.20 -5.46 -9.66
N LEU A 39 -0.93 -5.13 -10.73
CA LEU A 39 -2.37 -5.37 -10.81
C LEU A 39 -2.72 -6.86 -10.81
N ASP A 40 -1.85 -7.73 -11.34
CA ASP A 40 -2.09 -9.18 -11.36
C ASP A 40 -2.00 -9.77 -9.94
N ALA A 41 -0.99 -9.36 -9.18
CA ALA A 41 -0.86 -9.69 -7.76
C ALA A 41 -2.04 -9.16 -6.94
N LEU A 42 -2.49 -7.92 -7.20
CA LEU A 42 -3.70 -7.40 -6.55
C LEU A 42 -4.94 -8.21 -6.90
N ARG A 43 -5.14 -8.59 -8.16
CA ARG A 43 -6.30 -9.41 -8.57
C ARG A 43 -6.31 -10.80 -7.93
N LYS A 44 -5.15 -11.31 -7.53
CA LYS A 44 -5.02 -12.56 -6.75
C LYS A 44 -5.33 -12.36 -5.26
N ALA A 45 -5.02 -11.19 -4.71
CA ALA A 45 -5.20 -10.88 -3.29
C ALA A 45 -6.60 -10.30 -2.97
N VAL A 46 -7.14 -9.47 -3.86
CA VAL A 46 -8.44 -8.82 -3.73
C VAL A 46 -9.27 -9.05 -4.99
N HIS A 47 -10.53 -9.42 -4.80
CA HIS A 47 -11.44 -9.71 -5.91
C HIS A 47 -11.90 -8.42 -6.60
N LEU A 48 -11.14 -7.93 -7.59
CA LEU A 48 -11.59 -6.85 -8.49
C LEU A 48 -12.46 -7.42 -9.61
N CYS A 49 -13.39 -6.62 -10.14
CA CYS A 49 -14.15 -7.05 -11.32
C CYS A 49 -13.24 -7.09 -12.56
N ARG A 50 -13.54 -7.97 -13.51
CA ARG A 50 -12.63 -8.25 -14.64
C ARG A 50 -12.66 -7.20 -15.74
N ASP A 51 -13.80 -6.54 -15.93
CA ASP A 51 -14.14 -5.75 -17.11
C ASP A 51 -14.30 -4.25 -16.83
N ASP A 52 -14.06 -3.81 -15.59
CA ASP A 52 -14.23 -2.41 -15.17
C ASP A 52 -15.62 -1.81 -15.46
N SER A 53 -16.63 -2.67 -15.62
CA SER A 53 -18.05 -2.31 -15.74
C SER A 53 -18.56 -1.50 -14.54
N CYS A 54 -17.83 -1.56 -13.41
CA CYS A 54 -18.10 -0.81 -12.19
C CYS A 54 -17.76 0.69 -12.27
N SER A 55 -17.12 1.17 -13.34
CA SER A 55 -16.61 2.55 -13.45
C SER A 55 -17.63 3.63 -13.11
N ALA A 56 -18.86 3.51 -13.63
CA ALA A 56 -19.95 4.46 -13.37
C ALA A 56 -20.51 4.40 -11.93
N LYS A 57 -20.31 3.27 -11.23
CA LYS A 57 -20.76 3.06 -9.85
C LYS A 57 -19.66 3.38 -8.82
N ASN A 58 -18.41 3.39 -9.26
CA ASN A 58 -17.28 3.70 -8.40
C ASN A 58 -17.28 5.19 -8.04
N PRO A 59 -17.00 5.56 -6.78
CA PRO A 59 -16.96 6.97 -6.35
C PRO A 59 -15.95 7.84 -7.11
N SER A 60 -14.90 7.23 -7.67
CA SER A 60 -13.90 7.93 -8.51
C SER A 60 -14.39 8.21 -9.93
N GLY A 61 -15.48 7.58 -10.37
CA GLY A 61 -15.93 7.56 -11.77
C GLY A 61 -15.02 6.75 -12.71
N ARG A 62 -14.09 5.95 -12.16
CA ARG A 62 -13.08 5.19 -12.92
C ARG A 62 -13.16 3.70 -12.61
N GLY A 63 -12.61 2.89 -13.52
CA GLY A 63 -12.53 1.44 -13.36
C GLY A 63 -11.80 1.02 -12.10
N CYS A 64 -12.12 -0.15 -11.55
CA CYS A 64 -11.44 -0.67 -10.37
C CYS A 64 -9.99 -1.08 -10.63
N SER A 65 -9.64 -1.47 -11.86
CA SER A 65 -8.24 -1.70 -12.27
C SER A 65 -7.44 -0.41 -12.20
N GLU A 66 -7.98 0.66 -12.80
CA GLU A 66 -7.32 1.97 -12.82
C GLU A 66 -7.18 2.54 -11.40
N ASN A 67 -8.22 2.40 -10.57
CA ASN A 67 -8.15 2.77 -9.16
C ASN A 67 -7.06 2.00 -8.40
N ALA A 68 -6.94 0.70 -8.63
CA ALA A 68 -5.96 -0.17 -7.99
C ALA A 68 -4.52 0.16 -8.45
N GLU A 69 -4.31 0.43 -9.73
CA GLU A 69 -3.02 0.87 -10.28
C GLU A 69 -2.56 2.20 -9.70
N VAL A 70 -3.48 3.16 -9.55
CA VAL A 70 -3.17 4.44 -8.89
C VAL A 70 -2.77 4.20 -7.44
N LEU A 71 -3.51 3.38 -6.68
CA LEU A 71 -3.14 3.03 -5.31
C LEU A 71 -1.76 2.36 -5.23
N LEU A 72 -1.43 1.45 -6.15
CA LEU A 72 -0.09 0.86 -6.26
C LEU A 72 0.98 1.92 -6.46
N SER A 73 0.81 2.80 -7.44
CA SER A 73 1.80 3.84 -7.75
C SER A 73 2.03 4.81 -6.58
N ILE A 74 1.00 5.07 -5.77
CA ILE A 74 1.10 5.94 -4.60
C ILE A 74 1.83 5.23 -3.45
N TYR A 75 1.43 3.99 -3.15
CA TYR A 75 1.71 3.37 -1.86
C TYR A 75 2.78 2.29 -1.91
N ALA A 76 2.95 1.56 -3.02
CA ALA A 76 3.97 0.51 -3.12
C ALA A 76 5.39 1.05 -2.82
N PRO A 77 5.85 2.19 -3.39
CA PRO A 77 7.17 2.72 -3.08
C PRO A 77 7.33 3.12 -1.61
N ILE A 78 6.27 3.61 -0.98
CA ILE A 78 6.27 4.03 0.43
C ILE A 78 6.45 2.81 1.33
N PHE A 79 5.70 1.73 1.07
CA PHE A 79 5.78 0.50 1.85
C PHE A 79 7.08 -0.27 1.61
N GLU A 80 7.61 -0.28 0.39
CA GLU A 80 8.93 -0.85 0.10
C GLU A 80 10.03 -0.13 0.89
N PHE A 81 10.04 1.22 0.86
CA PHE A 81 10.99 2.01 1.63
C PHE A 81 10.90 1.73 3.14
N MET A 82 9.69 1.63 3.69
CA MET A 82 9.51 1.29 5.11
C MET A 82 10.01 -0.12 5.44
N LYS A 83 9.77 -1.10 4.56
CA LYS A 83 10.24 -2.48 4.74
C LYS A 83 11.77 -2.57 4.69
N GLU A 84 12.41 -1.85 3.79
CA GLU A 84 13.88 -1.77 3.68
C GLU A 84 14.50 -1.07 4.90
N GLY A 85 13.86 -0.04 5.43
CA GLY A 85 14.30 0.62 6.68
C GLY A 85 14.23 -0.27 7.92
N HIS A 86 13.44 -1.35 7.88
CA HIS A 86 13.38 -2.38 8.93
C HIS A 86 14.37 -3.54 8.72
N SER A 87 15.07 -3.58 7.58
CA SER A 87 16.16 -4.53 7.32
C SER A 87 17.52 -4.01 7.79
N HIS A 88 17.58 -3.45 9.01
CA HIS A 88 18.80 -3.56 9.78
C HIS A 88 18.80 -4.95 10.41
N ASP A 89 19.41 -5.87 9.67
CA ASP A 89 19.91 -7.14 10.19
C ASP A 89 20.82 -6.79 11.37
N HIS A 90 20.27 -6.82 12.59
CA HIS A 90 21.10 -6.90 13.78
C HIS A 90 21.69 -8.32 13.77
N GLY A 91 22.76 -8.47 13.00
CA GLY A 91 23.71 -9.54 13.21
C GLY A 91 23.99 -9.63 14.70
N SER A 92 23.93 -10.84 15.24
CA SER A 92 24.11 -11.14 16.66
C SER A 92 25.56 -10.94 17.10
N ASP A 93 26.06 -9.71 16.97
CA ASP A 93 27.41 -9.33 17.35
C ASP A 93 27.36 -7.94 18.01
N CYS A 94 26.86 -7.92 19.24
CA CYS A 94 27.09 -6.83 20.20
C CYS A 94 28.55 -6.91 20.70
N GLY A 95 29.50 -6.73 19.77
CA GLY A 95 30.93 -6.73 19.99
C GLY A 95 31.55 -5.38 19.67
N SER A 96 31.47 -4.45 20.63
CA SER A 96 32.45 -3.36 20.80
C SER A 96 32.65 -2.36 19.64
N LYS A 97 32.00 -1.18 19.69
CA LYS A 97 32.61 0.16 19.80
C LYS A 97 31.72 1.30 19.26
N SER A 98 31.37 2.18 20.21
CA SER A 98 31.16 3.64 20.18
C SER A 98 30.54 4.36 18.96
N SER A 99 29.44 5.05 19.31
CA SER A 99 29.04 6.43 18.96
C SER A 99 28.46 6.73 17.58
N GLY A 100 27.13 6.93 17.55
CA GLY A 100 26.53 7.86 16.58
C GLY A 100 25.02 7.70 16.31
N SER A 101 24.16 8.00 17.29
CA SER A 101 22.75 8.40 17.11
C SER A 101 21.75 7.39 16.50
N CYS A 102 21.31 6.41 17.30
CA CYS A 102 19.97 5.84 17.17
C CYS A 102 19.10 6.41 18.31
N GLY A 103 18.48 7.56 18.06
CA GLY A 103 17.54 8.14 19.01
C GLY A 103 16.24 7.35 18.98
N SER A 104 15.90 6.69 20.10
CA SER A 104 14.56 6.24 20.53
C SER A 104 14.33 4.74 20.77
N CYS A 105 15.37 3.91 20.93
CA CYS A 105 15.17 2.55 21.47
C CYS A 105 15.13 2.59 23.01
N LYS A 106 13.92 2.59 23.58
CA LYS A 106 13.66 2.57 25.04
C LYS A 106 13.56 1.14 25.58
N LEU A 107 14.56 0.29 25.32
CA LEU A 107 14.54 -1.13 25.72
C LEU A 107 15.92 -1.71 26.11
N CYS A 108 16.85 -0.90 26.59
CA CYS A 108 18.06 -1.41 27.25
C CYS A 108 18.25 -0.64 28.55
N GLU A 109 17.73 -1.20 29.64
CA GLU A 109 18.11 -0.86 31.02
C GLU A 109 19.42 -1.55 31.39
#